data_AF-A0A143QA32-F1
#
_entry.id   AF-A0A143QA32-F1
#
_cell.length_a   1.000
_cell.length_b   1.000
_cell.length_c   1.000
_cell.angle_alpha   90.00
_cell.angle_beta   90.00
_cell.angle_gamma   90.00
#
_symmetry.space_group_name_H-M   'P 1'
#
loop_
_entity.id
_entity.type
_entity.pdbx_description
1 polymer ?
#
loop_
_entity_poly.entity_id
_entity_poly.type
_entity_poly.pdbx_seq_one_letter_code
_entity_poly.pdbx_strand_id
1 'polypeptide(L)'
;MKRTSAVTLLVLTAAGAALAAPAVASATPLPPDGVYVGTDPSGAPVPFWQGKTITGGGTAATNRVLGADVLPADVYSAPSIATGADVIHVDYGRLSPALGALVHDEMTVDPANPNRYTGTVYFVGFGGAAPIGGFTLTR
;
A
#
# COMPACT_ATOMS: atom_id res chain seq x y z
N MET A 1 33.90 66.26 -7.74
CA MET A 1 32.55 65.70 -8.01
C MET A 1 32.64 64.18 -7.96
N LYS A 2 32.11 63.55 -6.91
CA LYS A 2 32.07 62.08 -6.76
C LYS A 2 30.68 61.59 -7.16
N ARG A 3 30.58 60.73 -8.17
CA ARG A 3 29.33 60.03 -8.52
C ARG A 3 29.34 58.68 -7.82
N THR A 4 28.42 58.53 -6.87
CA THR A 4 28.00 57.27 -6.26
C THR A 4 27.32 56.41 -7.31
N SER A 5 27.61 55.12 -7.37
CA SER A 5 26.79 54.14 -8.06
C SER A 5 26.82 52.85 -7.25
N ALA A 6 25.69 52.59 -6.59
CA ALA A 6 25.42 51.36 -5.89
C ALA A 6 25.27 50.23 -6.93
N VAL A 7 25.99 49.12 -6.74
CA VAL A 7 25.75 47.90 -7.49
C VAL A 7 24.92 46.98 -6.61
N THR A 8 23.71 46.73 -7.09
CA THR A 8 22.69 45.86 -6.52
C THR A 8 23.21 44.43 -6.36
N LEU A 9 23.00 43.90 -5.15
CA LEU A 9 23.26 42.53 -4.74
C LEU A 9 22.32 41.57 -5.49
N LEU A 10 22.85 40.72 -6.37
CA LEU A 10 22.10 39.60 -6.93
C LEU A 10 22.42 38.35 -6.10
N VAL A 11 21.59 38.06 -5.10
CA VAL A 11 21.64 36.78 -4.39
C VAL A 11 21.00 35.74 -5.31
N LEU A 12 21.82 34.89 -5.95
CA LEU A 12 21.32 33.68 -6.59
C LEU A 12 20.81 32.75 -5.48
N THR A 13 19.49 32.61 -5.38
CA THR A 13 18.86 31.49 -4.68
C THR A 13 19.22 30.22 -5.43
N ALA A 14 20.20 29.49 -4.92
CA ALA A 14 20.40 28.10 -5.30
C ALA A 14 19.15 27.33 -4.88
N ALA A 15 18.24 27.11 -5.83
CA ALA A 15 17.18 26.13 -5.70
C ALA A 15 17.87 24.77 -5.57
N GLY A 16 18.05 24.32 -4.34
CA GLY A 16 18.51 22.97 -4.05
C GLY A 16 17.53 22.01 -4.69
N ALA A 17 17.96 21.35 -5.76
CA ALA A 17 17.34 20.11 -6.18
C ALA A 17 17.42 19.18 -4.97
N ALA A 18 16.30 18.98 -4.28
CA ALA A 18 16.16 17.88 -3.35
C ALA A 18 16.35 16.62 -4.20
N LEU A 19 17.55 16.04 -4.14
CA LEU A 19 17.78 14.66 -4.55
C LEU A 19 16.68 13.87 -3.87
N ALA A 20 15.75 13.31 -4.65
CA ALA A 20 14.86 12.29 -4.15
C ALA A 20 15.77 11.23 -3.54
N ALA A 21 15.75 11.13 -2.21
CA ALA A 21 16.46 10.07 -1.52
C ALA A 21 16.04 8.76 -2.20
N PRO A 22 16.98 7.85 -2.50
CA PRO A 22 16.59 6.55 -3.03
C PRO A 22 15.57 5.99 -2.03
N ALA A 23 14.35 5.73 -2.50
CA ALA A 23 13.34 5.10 -1.69
C ALA A 23 13.99 3.83 -1.15
N VAL A 24 14.25 3.81 0.16
CA VAL A 24 14.79 2.64 0.82
C VAL A 24 13.79 1.54 0.50
N ALA A 25 14.22 0.49 -0.18
CA ALA A 25 13.32 -0.63 -0.50
C ALA A 25 12.66 -1.05 0.81
N SER A 26 11.33 -0.93 0.88
CA SER A 26 10.57 -1.22 2.09
C SER A 26 10.88 -2.65 2.53
N ALA A 27 11.27 -2.81 3.80
CA ALA A 27 11.88 -4.03 4.29
C ALA A 27 10.86 -5.03 4.88
N THR A 28 9.56 -4.71 4.85
CA THR A 28 8.54 -5.60 5.42
C THR A 28 8.54 -6.95 4.66
N PRO A 29 8.70 -8.10 5.36
CA PRO A 29 8.64 -9.39 4.70
C PRO A 29 7.26 -9.65 4.09
N LEU A 30 7.24 -10.14 2.85
CA LEU A 30 5.99 -10.53 2.19
C LEU A 30 5.37 -11.76 2.86
N PRO A 31 4.03 -11.91 2.80
CA PRO A 31 3.37 -13.10 3.29
C PRO A 31 3.84 -14.36 2.55
N PRO A 32 4.10 -15.48 3.23
CA PRO A 32 4.37 -16.74 2.55
C PRO A 32 3.21 -17.21 1.67
N ASP A 33 3.51 -18.01 0.64
CA ASP A 33 2.49 -18.61 -0.20
C ASP A 33 1.52 -19.48 0.62
N GLY A 34 0.23 -19.40 0.32
CA GLY A 34 -0.79 -20.19 0.99
C GLY A 34 -2.19 -19.63 0.91
N VAL A 35 -3.11 -20.34 1.54
CA VAL A 35 -4.52 -19.97 1.63
C VAL A 35 -4.76 -19.29 2.98
N TYR A 36 -5.22 -18.05 2.93
CA TYR A 36 -5.53 -17.25 4.10
C TYR A 36 -7.05 -17.13 4.29
N VAL A 37 -7.51 -17.30 5.51
CA VAL A 37 -8.89 -17.09 5.92
C VAL A 37 -9.12 -15.62 6.24
N GLY A 38 -10.15 -15.04 5.63
CA GLY A 38 -10.57 -13.66 5.85
C GLY A 38 -11.61 -13.54 6.95
N THR A 39 -11.41 -12.59 7.86
CA THR A 39 -12.42 -12.18 8.85
C THR A 39 -12.53 -10.67 8.89
N ASP A 40 -13.62 -10.17 9.49
CA ASP A 40 -13.71 -8.76 9.87
C ASP A 40 -12.71 -8.45 11.02
N PRO A 41 -12.53 -7.18 11.41
CA PRO A 41 -11.62 -6.80 12.49
C PRO A 41 -11.99 -7.38 13.87
N SER A 42 -13.23 -7.80 14.08
CA SER A 42 -13.67 -8.47 15.31
C SER A 42 -13.37 -9.98 15.33
N GLY A 43 -12.91 -10.53 14.20
CA GLY A 43 -12.64 -11.95 14.01
C GLY A 43 -13.85 -12.75 13.49
N ALA A 44 -14.95 -12.08 13.12
CA ALA A 44 -16.12 -12.76 12.58
C ALA A 44 -15.94 -13.10 11.09
N PRO A 45 -16.46 -14.24 10.61
CA PRO A 45 -16.45 -14.57 9.19
C PRO A 45 -17.19 -13.54 8.34
N VAL A 46 -16.64 -13.19 7.18
CA VAL A 46 -17.32 -12.33 6.20
C VAL A 46 -18.16 -13.21 5.25
N PRO A 47 -19.50 -13.04 5.16
CA PRO A 47 -20.37 -14.03 4.49
C PRO A 47 -20.03 -14.32 3.02
N PHE A 48 -19.58 -13.33 2.27
CA PHE A 48 -19.28 -13.47 0.85
C PHE A 48 -17.80 -13.67 0.53
N TRP A 49 -16.90 -13.41 1.49
CA TRP A 49 -15.45 -13.39 1.26
C TRP A 49 -14.75 -14.37 2.19
N GLN A 50 -14.07 -15.36 1.62
CA GLN A 50 -13.37 -16.41 2.36
C GLN A 50 -11.91 -16.06 2.68
N GLY A 51 -11.39 -14.96 2.15
CA GLY A 51 -10.00 -14.54 2.32
C GLY A 51 -9.23 -14.46 1.01
N LYS A 52 -7.93 -14.74 1.04
CA LYS A 52 -7.04 -14.61 -0.12
C LYS A 52 -6.17 -15.84 -0.30
N THR A 53 -5.82 -16.15 -1.53
CA THR A 53 -4.75 -17.08 -1.86
C THR A 53 -3.53 -16.25 -2.24
N ILE A 54 -2.41 -16.47 -1.55
CA ILE A 54 -1.11 -15.82 -1.81
C ILE A 54 -0.20 -16.81 -2.53
N THR A 55 0.45 -16.36 -3.60
CA THR A 55 1.30 -17.18 -4.48
C THR A 55 2.51 -16.39 -4.99
N GLY A 56 3.44 -17.09 -5.63
CA GLY A 56 4.57 -16.47 -6.31
C GLY A 56 5.63 -15.97 -5.34
N GLY A 57 5.83 -16.67 -4.22
CA GLY A 57 6.73 -16.22 -3.15
C GLY A 57 6.23 -14.97 -2.44
N GLY A 58 4.91 -14.82 -2.29
CA GLY A 58 4.29 -13.68 -1.61
C GLY A 58 4.01 -12.47 -2.49
N THR A 59 4.20 -12.56 -3.81
CA THR A 59 4.12 -11.41 -4.73
C THR A 59 2.80 -11.30 -5.50
N ALA A 60 1.93 -12.30 -5.39
CA ALA A 60 0.61 -12.29 -6.01
C ALA A 60 -0.47 -12.75 -5.04
N ALA A 61 -1.63 -12.11 -5.11
CA ALA A 61 -2.81 -12.48 -4.35
C ALA A 61 -4.02 -12.67 -5.27
N THR A 62 -4.98 -13.47 -4.84
CA THR A 62 -6.32 -13.52 -5.44
C THR A 62 -7.35 -13.66 -4.33
N ASN A 63 -8.44 -12.90 -4.39
CA ASN A 63 -9.51 -13.02 -3.40
C ASN A 63 -10.33 -14.27 -3.66
N ARG A 64 -10.73 -14.94 -2.58
CA ARG A 64 -11.72 -16.01 -2.61
C ARG A 64 -13.06 -15.42 -2.21
N VAL A 65 -13.99 -15.33 -3.16
CA VAL A 65 -15.33 -14.76 -2.96
C VAL A 65 -16.35 -15.76 -3.46
N LEU A 66 -17.33 -16.09 -2.62
CA LEU A 66 -18.40 -17.04 -2.91
C LEU A 66 -17.91 -18.36 -3.53
N GLY A 67 -16.74 -18.85 -3.11
CA GLY A 67 -16.14 -20.09 -3.61
C GLY A 67 -15.38 -19.98 -4.93
N ALA A 68 -15.19 -18.77 -5.45
CA ALA A 68 -14.41 -18.50 -6.66
C ALA A 68 -13.18 -17.64 -6.36
N ASP A 69 -12.08 -17.90 -7.08
CA ASP A 69 -10.90 -17.04 -7.11
C ASP A 69 -11.16 -15.86 -8.07
N VAL A 70 -11.19 -14.65 -7.54
CA VAL A 70 -11.50 -13.40 -8.24
C VAL A 70 -10.56 -12.28 -7.83
N LEU A 71 -10.49 -11.23 -8.64
CA LEU A 71 -9.72 -10.01 -8.34
C LEU A 71 -8.23 -10.31 -8.05
N PRO A 72 -7.47 -10.80 -9.06
CA PRO A 72 -6.03 -10.94 -8.91
C PRO A 72 -5.36 -9.59 -8.58
N ALA A 73 -4.34 -9.64 -7.74
CA ALA A 73 -3.59 -8.48 -7.28
C ALA A 73 -2.08 -8.76 -7.25
N ASP A 74 -1.32 -7.68 -7.34
CA ASP A 74 0.10 -7.63 -7.02
C ASP A 74 0.29 -7.45 -5.52
N VAL A 75 1.33 -8.06 -4.96
CA VAL A 75 1.70 -7.92 -3.56
C VAL A 75 3.15 -7.48 -3.46
N TYR A 76 3.39 -6.40 -2.73
CA TYR A 76 4.72 -5.82 -2.56
C TYR A 76 4.81 -5.03 -1.25
N SER A 77 6.02 -4.74 -0.80
CA SER A 77 6.25 -3.89 0.37
C SER A 77 6.56 -2.47 -0.09
N ALA A 78 5.89 -1.50 0.52
CA ALA A 78 6.12 -0.08 0.28
C ALA A 78 5.61 0.75 1.47
N PRO A 79 6.04 2.02 1.60
CA PRO A 79 5.46 2.93 2.57
C PRO A 79 3.94 3.08 2.38
N SER A 80 3.22 3.19 3.48
CA SER A 80 1.77 3.39 3.53
C SER A 80 1.39 4.75 2.92
N ILE A 81 0.34 4.75 2.10
CA ILE A 81 -0.26 5.95 1.51
C ILE A 81 -0.91 6.85 2.56
N ALA A 82 -1.29 6.29 3.71
CA ALA A 82 -1.94 7.02 4.79
C ALA A 82 -0.96 7.52 5.87
N THR A 83 0.06 6.71 6.19
CA THR A 83 0.93 6.95 7.36
C THR A 83 2.42 7.07 7.04
N GLY A 84 2.85 6.63 5.86
CA GLY A 84 4.27 6.53 5.49
C GLY A 84 5.04 5.39 6.17
N ALA A 85 4.41 4.59 7.03
CA ALA A 85 5.04 3.41 7.64
C ALA A 85 5.20 2.27 6.62
N ASP A 86 6.21 1.41 6.79
CA ASP A 86 6.39 0.25 5.91
C ASP A 86 5.26 -0.78 6.08
N VAL A 87 4.53 -1.07 5.00
CA VAL A 87 3.40 -2.01 4.99
C VAL A 87 3.47 -2.92 3.77
N ILE A 88 2.67 -3.98 3.79
CA ILE A 88 2.46 -4.87 2.63
C ILE A 88 1.25 -4.35 1.87
N HIS A 89 1.44 -4.05 0.60
CA HIS A 89 0.43 -3.59 -0.34
C HIS A 89 -0.20 -4.80 -1.05
N VAL A 90 -1.52 -4.81 -1.21
CA VAL A 90 -2.24 -5.69 -2.14
C VAL A 90 -2.96 -4.81 -3.14
N ASP A 91 -2.42 -4.74 -4.35
CA ASP A 91 -2.87 -3.81 -5.39
C ASP A 91 -3.66 -4.54 -6.48
N TYR A 92 -4.93 -4.18 -6.62
CA TYR A 92 -5.84 -4.72 -7.63
C TYR A 92 -5.73 -4.02 -8.99
N GLY A 93 -4.74 -3.15 -9.19
CA GLY A 93 -4.48 -2.40 -10.42
C GLY A 93 -4.37 -3.27 -11.69
N ARG A 94 -4.09 -4.57 -11.56
CA ARG A 94 -4.17 -5.57 -12.66
C ARG A 94 -5.52 -5.60 -13.38
N LEU A 95 -6.60 -5.18 -12.73
CA LEU A 95 -7.95 -5.30 -13.25
C LEU A 95 -8.33 -4.22 -14.26
N SER A 96 -7.64 -3.07 -14.30
CA SER A 96 -7.70 -2.09 -15.41
C SER A 96 -6.78 -0.89 -15.12
N PRO A 97 -5.91 -0.46 -16.04
CA PRO A 97 -5.13 0.78 -15.90
C PRO A 97 -5.98 2.05 -15.86
N ALA A 98 -7.19 2.02 -16.44
CA ALA A 98 -8.14 3.13 -16.44
C ALA A 98 -9.01 3.17 -15.15
N LEU A 99 -9.05 2.06 -14.39
CA LEU A 99 -9.66 1.94 -13.06
C LEU A 99 -8.60 1.69 -11.98
N GLY A 100 -7.31 1.90 -12.29
CA GLY A 100 -6.15 1.26 -11.67
C GLY A 100 -5.83 1.64 -10.23
N ALA A 101 -6.82 2.10 -9.47
CA ALA A 101 -6.65 2.50 -8.09
C ALA A 101 -7.94 2.42 -7.24
N LEU A 102 -9.08 1.90 -7.73
CA LEU A 102 -10.31 2.04 -6.93
C LEU A 102 -10.30 1.27 -5.61
N VAL A 103 -9.53 0.17 -5.50
CA VAL A 103 -9.41 -0.56 -4.24
C VAL A 103 -7.96 -1.00 -4.08
N HIS A 104 -7.44 -0.84 -2.87
CA HIS A 104 -6.06 -1.14 -2.49
C HIS A 104 -6.05 -1.59 -1.03
N ASP A 105 -5.34 -2.67 -0.69
CA ASP A 105 -5.20 -3.06 0.72
C ASP A 105 -3.80 -2.73 1.24
N GLU A 106 -3.71 -2.17 2.44
CA GLU A 106 -2.46 -2.10 3.21
C GLU A 106 -2.53 -3.04 4.40
N MET A 107 -1.55 -3.91 4.55
CA MET A 107 -1.48 -4.93 5.58
C MET A 107 -0.24 -4.79 6.44
N THR A 108 -0.42 -5.09 7.72
CA THR A 108 0.67 -5.24 8.70
C THR A 108 0.59 -6.63 9.31
N VAL A 109 1.74 -7.21 9.62
CA VAL A 109 1.81 -8.48 10.35
C VAL A 109 1.54 -8.25 11.83
N ASP A 110 0.77 -9.13 12.45
CA ASP A 110 0.54 -9.12 13.89
C ASP A 110 1.85 -9.54 14.60
N PRO A 111 2.44 -8.69 15.46
CA PRO A 111 3.70 -9.00 16.14
C PRO A 111 3.59 -10.20 17.09
N ALA A 112 2.38 -10.54 17.57
CA ALA A 112 2.14 -11.71 18.42
C ALA A 112 1.86 -12.99 17.62
N ASN A 113 1.48 -12.87 16.35
CA ASN A 113 1.21 -14.01 15.47
C ASN A 113 1.67 -13.71 14.03
N PRO A 114 2.85 -14.19 13.62
CA PRO A 114 3.39 -13.91 12.29
C PRO A 114 2.58 -14.51 11.13
N ASN A 115 1.60 -15.37 11.42
CA ASN A 115 0.66 -15.91 10.42
C ASN A 115 -0.62 -15.08 10.30
N ARG A 116 -0.76 -14.01 11.08
CA ARG A 116 -1.92 -13.13 11.10
C ARG A 116 -1.54 -11.75 10.58
N TYR A 117 -2.38 -11.20 9.72
CA TYR A 117 -2.22 -9.90 9.10
C TYR A 117 -3.47 -9.07 9.33
N THR A 118 -3.30 -7.81 9.72
CA THR A 118 -4.38 -6.83 9.80
C THR A 118 -4.29 -5.92 8.59
N GLY A 119 -5.39 -5.81 7.86
CA GLY A 119 -5.49 -5.05 6.63
C GLY A 119 -6.49 -3.90 6.71
N THR A 120 -6.18 -2.80 6.05
CA THR A 120 -7.11 -1.70 5.76
C THR A 120 -7.36 -1.66 4.26
N VAL A 121 -8.63 -1.61 3.87
CA VAL A 121 -9.04 -1.43 2.48
C VAL A 121 -9.18 0.06 2.22
N TYR A 122 -8.50 0.55 1.18
CA TYR A 122 -8.57 1.91 0.70
C TYR A 122 -9.27 1.98 -0.64
N PHE A 123 -10.09 3.00 -0.81
CA PHE A 123 -10.50 3.47 -2.12
C PHE A 123 -9.57 4.60 -2.56
N VAL A 124 -8.89 4.46 -3.70
CA VAL A 124 -7.97 5.49 -4.21
C VAL A 124 -8.57 6.13 -5.48
N GLY A 125 -8.91 7.42 -5.38
CA GLY A 125 -9.56 8.15 -6.46
C GLY A 125 -9.67 9.66 -6.20
N PHE A 126 -9.86 10.44 -7.27
CA PHE A 126 -10.21 11.87 -7.22
C PHE A 126 -9.41 12.76 -6.24
N GLY A 127 -8.09 12.50 -6.11
CA GLY A 127 -7.19 13.36 -5.33
C GLY A 127 -6.79 12.82 -3.95
N GLY A 128 -7.15 11.58 -3.59
CA GLY A 128 -6.64 10.95 -2.36
C GLY A 128 -7.06 9.49 -2.17
N ALA A 129 -6.63 8.92 -1.05
CA ALA A 129 -7.02 7.59 -0.59
C ALA A 129 -7.94 7.71 0.64
N ALA A 130 -9.07 7.01 0.63
CA ALA A 130 -10.02 6.96 1.74
C ALA A 130 -10.16 5.53 2.27
N PRO A 131 -10.01 5.28 3.58
CA PRO A 131 -10.26 3.95 4.14
C PRO A 131 -11.75 3.62 4.05
N ILE A 132 -12.09 2.45 3.48
CA ILE A 132 -13.47 1.99 3.30
C ILE A 132 -13.79 0.74 4.12
N GLY A 133 -12.80 0.14 4.78
CA GLY A 133 -13.01 -1.03 5.64
C GLY A 133 -11.70 -1.58 6.21
N GLY A 134 -11.82 -2.56 7.08
CA GLY A 134 -10.69 -3.31 7.63
C GLY A 134 -10.98 -4.81 7.61
N PHE A 135 -9.92 -5.60 7.65
CA PHE A 135 -10.00 -7.06 7.66
C PHE A 135 -8.84 -7.69 8.42
N THR A 136 -8.95 -8.97 8.69
CA THR A 136 -7.83 -9.81 9.12
C THR A 136 -7.65 -10.97 8.15
N LEU A 137 -6.41 -11.36 7.88
CA LEU A 137 -6.05 -12.61 7.22
C LEU A 137 -5.28 -13.49 8.18
N THR A 138 -5.63 -14.77 8.28
CA THR A 138 -4.88 -15.77 9.05
C THR A 138 -4.63 -17.00 8.19
N ARG A 139 -3.40 -17.49 8.18
CA ARG A 139 -3.00 -18.74 7.51
C ARG A 139 -3.23 -19.96 8.40
#